data_AF-A0A1F8MNP4-F1
#
_entry.id   AF-A0A1F8MNP4-F1
#
_cell.length_a   1.000
_cell.length_b   1.000
_cell.length_c   1.000
_cell.angle_alpha   90.00
_cell.angle_beta   90.00
_cell.angle_gamma   90.00
#
_symmetry.space_group_name_H-M   'P 1'
#
loop_
_entity.id
_entity.type
_entity.pdbx_description
1 polymer ?
#
loop_
_entity_poly.entity_id
_entity_poly.type
_entity_poly.pdbx_seq_one_letter_code
_entity_poly.pdbx_strand_id
1 'polypeptide(L)'
;MPELPEVETIVNDLRPHLEGRRFTAMSIYCPEMVHHTSVKGLKLHLAGQAIKEVTRRGKYLIFRLASGEALILHLRMTGSLLLRQKGEPSLESSPYVRATFGLDDGTEILFTDRRKLGTISLVKDENEEIGKLGPEPFDHKFTPEFLAKQLRNRKAPIKAVLCDQELIAGIGNMYADEALFFSRIHPLREANSLSFEELKRLHKAIREVLTRAISNGGASISDYRRPGGERGSQQYAFYAAHRGGETCKVCATPIERIPVRNRGTYFCPKCQRADAEPAQRRFSDL
;
A
#
# COMPACT_ATOMS: atom_id res chain seq x y z
N MET A 1 -5.82 3.26 5.60
CA MET A 1 -4.39 3.30 5.24
C MET A 1 -4.32 2.89 3.78
N PRO A 2 -3.87 3.76 2.87
CA PRO A 2 -3.48 3.32 1.53
C PRO A 2 -2.48 2.16 1.59
N GLU A 3 -2.82 1.06 0.95
CA GLU A 3 -1.94 -0.09 0.70
C GLU A 3 -1.51 -0.06 -0.78
N LEU A 4 -0.85 -1.11 -1.26
CA LEU A 4 -0.33 -1.15 -2.63
C LEU A 4 -1.36 -0.75 -3.70
N PRO A 5 -2.60 -1.28 -3.71
CA PRO A 5 -3.55 -0.96 -4.76
C PRO A 5 -3.92 0.53 -4.83
N GLU A 6 -4.06 1.18 -3.68
CA GLU A 6 -4.37 2.61 -3.61
C GLU A 6 -3.20 3.44 -4.13
N VAL A 7 -1.97 3.09 -3.74
CA VAL A 7 -0.76 3.80 -4.17
C VAL A 7 -0.51 3.59 -5.67
N GLU A 8 -0.71 2.38 -6.18
CA GLU A 8 -0.59 2.08 -7.61
C GLU A 8 -1.63 2.87 -8.43
N THR A 9 -2.87 2.95 -7.93
CA THR A 9 -3.93 3.76 -8.54
C THR A 9 -3.53 5.23 -8.60
N ILE A 10 -3.00 5.79 -7.49
CA ILE A 10 -2.51 7.17 -7.48
C ILE A 10 -1.40 7.36 -8.52
N VAL A 11 -0.42 6.46 -8.58
CA VAL A 11 0.68 6.57 -9.55
C VAL A 11 0.15 6.56 -10.98
N ASN A 12 -0.78 5.65 -11.31
CA ASN A 12 -1.37 5.56 -12.64
C ASN A 12 -2.17 6.81 -13.02
N ASP A 13 -2.87 7.41 -12.05
CA ASP A 13 -3.63 8.64 -12.25
C ASP A 13 -2.71 9.87 -12.33
N LEU A 14 -1.59 9.89 -11.61
CA LEU A 14 -0.65 11.02 -11.62
C LEU A 14 0.25 11.03 -12.86
N ARG A 15 0.70 9.86 -13.31
CA ARG A 15 1.72 9.73 -14.37
C ARG A 15 1.45 10.60 -15.60
N PRO A 16 0.25 10.60 -16.21
CA PRO A 16 -0.03 11.37 -17.43
C PRO A 16 0.03 12.89 -17.23
N HIS A 17 -0.10 13.37 -15.99
CA HIS A 17 -0.09 14.80 -15.67
C HIS A 17 1.28 15.29 -15.22
N LEU A 18 2.15 14.40 -14.74
CA LEU A 18 3.38 14.78 -14.05
C LEU A 18 4.66 14.48 -14.84
N GLU A 19 4.72 13.38 -15.59
CA GLU A 19 5.95 13.04 -16.31
C GLU A 19 6.28 14.08 -17.38
N GLY A 20 7.54 14.50 -17.41
CA GLY A 20 8.04 15.58 -18.27
C GLY A 20 7.81 16.99 -17.72
N ARG A 21 6.94 17.17 -16.72
CA ARG A 21 6.70 18.48 -16.08
C ARG A 21 7.82 18.89 -15.14
N ARG A 22 7.91 20.19 -14.86
CA ARG A 22 8.91 20.77 -13.96
C ARG A 22 8.28 21.37 -12.72
N PHE A 23 8.90 21.17 -11.56
CA PHE A 23 8.50 21.87 -10.35
C PHE A 23 8.83 23.36 -10.45
N THR A 24 7.85 24.22 -10.24
CA THR A 24 7.98 25.68 -10.28
C THR A 24 7.79 26.36 -8.94
N ALA A 25 6.99 25.77 -8.05
CA ALA A 25 6.69 26.31 -6.75
C ALA A 25 6.53 25.20 -5.71
N MET A 26 6.79 25.52 -4.43
CA MET A 26 6.59 24.58 -3.36
C MET A 26 6.35 25.27 -2.02
N SER A 27 5.32 24.81 -1.31
CA SER A 27 5.03 25.22 0.06
C SER A 27 5.02 23.99 0.96
N ILE A 28 5.74 24.06 2.09
CA ILE A 28 5.74 23.01 3.13
C ILE A 28 5.16 23.64 4.39
N TYR A 29 4.02 23.12 4.84
CA TYR A 29 3.31 23.59 6.03
C TYR A 29 3.58 22.71 7.25
N CYS A 30 4.22 21.55 7.05
CA CYS A 30 4.53 20.57 8.08
C CYS A 30 6.00 20.12 7.95
N PRO A 31 6.98 20.94 8.38
CA PRO A 31 8.40 20.65 8.22
C PRO A 31 8.86 19.31 8.81
N GLU A 32 8.19 18.84 9.87
CA GLU A 32 8.48 17.57 10.54
C GLU A 32 8.24 16.33 9.67
N MET A 33 7.52 16.47 8.55
CA MET A 33 7.30 15.39 7.59
C MET A 33 8.46 15.25 6.59
N VAL A 34 9.40 16.22 6.54
CA VAL A 34 10.53 16.20 5.61
C VAL A 34 11.70 15.43 6.20
N HIS A 35 12.15 14.40 5.51
CA HIS A 35 13.24 13.51 5.93
C HIS A 35 14.45 13.61 4.98
N HIS A 36 15.62 13.18 5.45
CA HIS A 36 16.92 13.15 4.74
C HIS A 36 17.49 14.50 4.28
N THR A 37 16.69 15.57 4.30
CA THR A 37 17.12 16.93 4.00
C THR A 37 16.33 17.95 4.83
N SER A 38 16.72 19.23 4.74
CA SER A 38 15.94 20.33 5.31
C SER A 38 14.87 20.81 4.32
N VAL A 39 13.83 21.50 4.80
CA VAL A 39 12.83 22.16 3.91
C VAL A 39 13.52 23.10 2.90
N LYS A 40 14.58 23.79 3.32
CA LYS A 40 15.36 24.66 2.42
C LYS A 40 16.10 23.84 1.35
N GLY A 41 16.72 22.73 1.74
CA GLY A 41 17.38 21.80 0.80
C GLY A 41 16.40 21.20 -0.20
N LEU A 42 15.25 20.71 0.27
CA LEU A 42 14.16 20.20 -0.56
C LEU A 42 13.72 21.23 -1.62
N LYS A 43 13.44 22.47 -1.19
CA LYS A 43 13.04 23.56 -2.09
C LYS A 43 14.12 23.89 -3.12
N LEU A 44 15.37 23.98 -2.67
CA LEU A 44 16.51 24.29 -3.54
C LEU A 44 16.72 23.22 -4.62
N HIS A 45 16.69 21.95 -4.22
CA HIS A 45 16.97 20.85 -5.12
C HIS A 45 15.83 20.59 -6.10
N LEU A 46 14.57 20.75 -5.69
CA LEU A 46 13.42 20.52 -6.56
C LEU A 46 13.10 21.69 -7.50
N ALA A 47 13.51 22.93 -7.19
CA ALA A 47 13.20 24.09 -8.03
C ALA A 47 13.72 23.89 -9.47
N GLY A 48 12.80 23.94 -10.44
CA GLY A 48 13.09 23.77 -11.87
C GLY A 48 13.37 22.33 -12.33
N GLN A 49 13.38 21.35 -11.40
CA GLN A 49 13.63 19.95 -11.74
C GLN A 49 12.48 19.36 -12.51
N ALA A 50 12.81 18.63 -13.58
CA ALA A 50 11.84 17.85 -14.34
C ALA A 50 11.61 16.50 -13.68
N ILE A 51 10.34 16.06 -13.65
CA ILE A 51 9.94 14.72 -13.24
C ILE A 51 10.16 13.80 -14.45
N LYS A 52 11.12 12.89 -14.35
CA LYS A 52 11.39 11.89 -15.40
C LYS A 52 10.38 10.75 -15.36
N GLU A 53 10.04 10.29 -14.17
CA GLU A 53 9.23 9.09 -14.00
C GLU A 53 8.44 9.15 -12.70
N VAL A 54 7.20 8.65 -12.72
CA VAL A 54 6.37 8.45 -11.53
C VAL A 54 6.07 6.96 -11.37
N THR A 55 6.59 6.39 -10.29
CA THR A 55 6.49 4.95 -9.98
C THR A 55 6.12 4.71 -8.52
N ARG A 56 6.03 3.43 -8.15
CA ARG A 56 5.76 2.97 -6.80
C ARG A 56 6.75 1.88 -6.39
N ARG A 57 7.11 1.88 -5.11
CA ARG A 57 7.64 0.70 -4.42
C ARG A 57 6.85 0.43 -3.15
N GLY A 58 6.25 -0.75 -3.03
CA GLY A 58 5.41 -1.12 -1.89
C GLY A 58 4.26 -0.13 -1.72
N LYS A 59 4.33 0.70 -0.68
CA LYS A 59 3.35 1.76 -0.37
C LYS A 59 3.93 3.18 -0.49
N TYR A 60 5.08 3.30 -1.15
CA TYR A 60 5.79 4.56 -1.40
C TYR A 60 5.57 5.01 -2.84
N LEU A 61 5.28 6.29 -3.03
CA LEU A 61 5.31 6.95 -4.34
C LEU A 61 6.71 7.48 -4.59
N ILE A 62 7.20 7.33 -5.82
CA ILE A 62 8.55 7.72 -6.21
C ILE A 62 8.47 8.59 -7.46
N PHE A 63 8.95 9.82 -7.33
CA PHE A 63 9.09 10.78 -8.42
C PHE A 63 10.58 10.89 -8.73
N ARG A 64 11.04 10.22 -9.80
CA ARG A 64 12.45 10.28 -10.24
C ARG A 64 12.69 11.56 -10.99
N LEU A 65 13.75 12.27 -10.63
CA LEU A 65 14.03 13.61 -11.15
C LEU A 65 15.11 13.58 -12.24
N ALA A 66 15.13 14.62 -13.06
CA ALA A 66 16.14 14.76 -14.09
C ALA A 66 17.57 14.80 -13.55
N SER A 67 17.76 15.33 -12.34
CA SER A 67 19.03 15.38 -11.61
C SER A 67 19.60 14.01 -11.22
N GLY A 68 18.79 12.95 -11.24
CA GLY A 68 19.14 11.63 -10.72
C GLY A 68 18.74 11.42 -9.25
N GLU A 69 18.24 12.44 -8.56
CA GLU A 69 17.62 12.30 -7.24
C GLU A 69 16.16 11.78 -7.35
N ALA A 70 15.62 11.29 -6.25
CA ALA A 70 14.23 10.84 -6.15
C ALA A 70 13.49 11.55 -5.00
N LEU A 71 12.34 12.14 -5.32
CA LEU A 71 11.37 12.56 -4.31
C LEU A 71 10.47 11.36 -3.98
N ILE A 72 10.44 10.94 -2.73
CA ILE A 72 9.70 9.77 -2.26
C ILE A 72 8.67 10.21 -1.22
N LEU A 73 7.40 9.83 -1.43
CA LEU A 73 6.30 10.13 -0.51
C LEU A 73 5.71 8.84 0.06
N HIS A 74 5.42 8.81 1.36
CA HIS A 74 4.64 7.73 1.97
C HIS A 74 3.38 8.30 2.62
N LEU A 75 2.20 7.89 2.15
CA LEU A 75 0.91 8.46 2.59
C LEU A 75 0.47 8.02 3.99
N ARG A 76 1.06 6.92 4.49
CA ARG A 76 0.72 6.32 5.79
C ARG A 76 -0.78 6.09 5.90
N MET A 77 -1.45 6.63 6.91
CA MET A 77 -2.80 6.24 7.27
C MET A 77 -3.89 7.05 6.55
N THR A 78 -3.67 8.36 6.46
CA THR A 78 -4.65 9.38 6.05
C THR A 78 -4.12 10.34 4.99
N GLY A 79 -2.91 10.07 4.48
CA GLY A 79 -2.33 10.84 3.39
C GLY A 79 -3.08 10.64 2.07
N SER A 80 -3.14 11.69 1.26
CA SER A 80 -3.63 11.65 -0.13
C SER A 80 -2.91 12.72 -0.95
N LEU A 81 -2.69 12.43 -2.23
CA LEU A 81 -2.21 13.41 -3.21
C LEU A 81 -3.39 13.77 -4.11
N LEU A 82 -3.73 15.06 -4.14
CA LEU A 82 -4.80 15.59 -4.98
C LEU A 82 -4.19 16.50 -6.04
N LEU A 83 -4.77 16.50 -7.24
CA LEU A 83 -4.43 17.44 -8.30
C LEU A 83 -5.44 18.59 -8.33
N ARG A 84 -4.95 19.76 -8.71
CA ARG A 84 -5.71 21.00 -8.85
C ARG A 84 -5.09 21.83 -9.97
N GLN A 85 -5.89 22.60 -10.70
CA GLN A 85 -5.35 23.66 -11.54
C GLN A 85 -5.18 24.96 -10.75
N LYS A 86 -4.06 25.66 -10.98
CA LYS A 86 -3.77 26.93 -10.32
C LYS A 86 -4.90 27.93 -10.57
N GLY A 87 -5.46 28.49 -9.50
CA GLY A 87 -6.57 29.45 -9.56
C GLY A 87 -7.97 28.83 -9.51
N GLU A 88 -8.10 27.50 -9.56
CA GLU A 88 -9.36 26.86 -9.14
C GLU A 88 -9.64 27.19 -7.68
N PRO A 89 -10.94 27.40 -7.30
CA PRO A 89 -11.33 27.67 -5.93
C PRO A 89 -10.64 26.68 -5.02
N SER A 90 -9.76 27.23 -4.21
CA SER A 90 -8.89 26.40 -3.45
C SER A 90 -9.71 25.68 -2.40
N LEU A 91 -9.47 24.38 -2.26
CA LEU A 91 -9.58 23.77 -0.95
C LEU A 91 -8.49 24.33 0.01
N GLU A 92 -8.03 25.59 -0.14
CA GLU A 92 -7.01 26.24 0.75
C GLU A 92 -7.52 26.39 2.18
N SER A 93 -8.78 26.06 2.45
CA SER A 93 -9.30 25.92 3.80
C SER A 93 -9.38 24.47 4.27
N SER A 94 -8.78 23.49 3.59
CA SER A 94 -8.58 22.17 4.19
C SER A 94 -7.42 22.29 5.19
N PRO A 95 -7.67 22.27 6.51
CA PRO A 95 -6.62 22.36 7.54
C PRO A 95 -5.68 21.14 7.52
N TYR A 96 -5.83 20.28 6.51
CA TYR A 96 -5.11 19.04 6.31
C TYR A 96 -4.06 19.12 5.20
N VAL A 97 -3.96 20.21 4.42
CA VAL A 97 -2.85 20.39 3.48
C VAL A 97 -1.53 20.50 4.26
N ARG A 98 -0.52 19.73 3.84
CA ARG A 98 0.81 19.64 4.48
C ARG A 98 1.93 20.09 3.58
N ALA A 99 1.78 19.87 2.27
CA ALA A 99 2.67 20.40 1.26
C ALA A 99 1.91 20.66 -0.05
N THR A 100 2.40 21.61 -0.84
CA THR A 100 2.01 21.81 -2.24
C THR A 100 3.24 21.79 -3.13
N PHE A 101 3.07 21.23 -4.33
CA PHE A 101 4.08 21.23 -5.39
C PHE A 101 3.44 21.75 -6.67
N GLY A 102 3.82 22.93 -7.10
CA GLY A 102 3.37 23.54 -8.35
C GLY A 102 4.25 23.12 -9.53
N LEU A 103 3.62 22.94 -10.69
CA LEU A 103 4.27 22.58 -11.94
C LEU A 103 4.28 23.73 -12.94
N ASP A 104 4.98 23.54 -14.06
CA ASP A 104 5.15 24.52 -15.13
C ASP A 104 3.92 24.69 -16.04
N ASP A 105 2.97 23.77 -16.02
CA ASP A 105 1.70 23.89 -16.74
C ASP A 105 0.55 24.46 -15.89
N GLY A 106 0.84 24.88 -14.66
CA GLY A 106 -0.17 25.38 -13.73
C GLY A 106 -0.83 24.30 -12.86
N THR A 107 -0.52 23.01 -13.06
CA THR A 107 -0.98 21.95 -12.17
C THR A 107 -0.32 22.08 -10.79
N GLU A 108 -1.09 21.85 -9.73
CA GLU A 108 -0.59 21.75 -8.36
C GLU A 108 -0.92 20.38 -7.76
N ILE A 109 0.08 19.75 -7.15
CA ILE A 109 -0.06 18.55 -6.32
C ILE A 109 -0.25 19.00 -4.87
N LEU A 110 -1.34 18.60 -4.24
CA LEU A 110 -1.65 18.86 -2.84
C LEU A 110 -1.43 17.59 -2.02
N PHE A 111 -0.45 17.60 -1.12
CA PHE A 111 -0.32 16.54 -0.13
C PHE A 111 -1.13 16.87 1.11
N THR A 112 -2.24 16.16 1.29
CA THR A 112 -3.09 16.27 2.48
C THR A 112 -2.84 15.12 3.43
N ASP A 113 -2.76 15.40 4.74
CA ASP A 113 -2.73 14.36 5.77
C ASP A 113 -3.30 14.87 7.10
N ARG A 114 -4.44 14.30 7.51
CA ARG A 114 -5.13 14.65 8.76
C ARG A 114 -4.30 14.35 10.00
N ARG A 115 -3.51 13.27 9.98
CA ARG A 115 -2.77 12.77 11.15
C ARG A 115 -1.29 13.18 11.17
N LYS A 116 -0.80 13.84 10.12
CA LYS A 116 0.61 14.25 9.97
C LYS A 116 1.60 13.09 10.16
N LEU A 117 1.24 11.92 9.63
CA LEU A 117 2.08 10.72 9.71
C LEU A 117 2.90 10.51 8.44
N GLY A 118 2.40 10.99 7.30
CA GLY A 118 3.06 10.84 6.03
C GLY A 118 4.45 11.47 6.00
N THR A 119 5.26 11.06 5.03
CA THR A 119 6.66 11.48 4.91
C THR A 119 6.96 12.00 3.51
N ILE A 120 7.91 12.93 3.45
CA ILE A 120 8.45 13.56 2.24
C ILE A 120 9.97 13.40 2.30
N SER A 121 10.52 12.55 1.47
CA SER A 121 11.96 12.24 1.43
C SER A 121 12.54 12.70 0.09
N LEU A 122 13.69 13.36 0.08
CA LEU A 122 14.48 13.59 -1.13
C LEU A 122 15.83 12.92 -0.95
N VAL A 123 16.13 11.94 -1.80
CA VAL A 123 17.30 11.07 -1.66
C VAL A 123 18.04 10.92 -2.99
N LYS A 124 19.34 10.60 -2.91
CA LYS A 124 20.14 10.25 -4.09
C LYS A 124 20.05 8.76 -4.41
N ASP A 125 20.00 7.92 -3.37
CA ASP A 125 19.76 6.49 -3.49
C ASP A 125 18.41 6.15 -2.86
N GLU A 126 17.48 5.59 -3.65
CA GLU A 126 16.16 5.17 -3.16
C GLU A 126 16.28 4.16 -2.00
N ASN A 127 17.36 3.38 -1.93
CA ASN A 127 17.57 2.41 -0.86
C ASN A 127 17.67 3.03 0.54
N GLU A 128 17.99 4.32 0.64
CA GLU A 128 17.98 5.06 1.92
C GLU A 128 16.57 5.06 2.57
N GLU A 129 15.51 5.03 1.76
CA GLU A 129 14.12 5.00 2.24
C GLU A 129 13.48 3.60 2.11
N ILE A 130 13.76 2.89 1.01
CA ILE A 130 13.01 1.67 0.63
C ILE A 130 13.86 0.39 0.57
N GLY A 131 15.15 0.45 0.96
CA GLY A 131 16.09 -0.67 0.80
C GLY A 131 15.79 -1.93 1.61
N LYS A 132 14.97 -1.82 2.67
CA LYS A 132 14.56 -2.97 3.52
C LYS A 132 13.31 -3.68 3.04
N LEU A 133 12.62 -3.17 2.01
CA LEU A 133 11.36 -3.75 1.56
C LEU A 133 11.58 -5.11 0.89
N GLY A 134 10.75 -6.09 1.25
CA GLY A 134 10.66 -7.37 0.57
C GLY A 134 10.16 -7.23 -0.88
N PRO A 135 10.17 -8.31 -1.68
CA PRO A 135 9.76 -8.24 -3.09
C PRO A 135 8.37 -7.64 -3.31
N GLU A 136 8.14 -7.11 -4.51
CA GLU A 136 6.79 -6.73 -4.95
C GLU A 136 5.92 -7.98 -5.13
N PRO A 137 4.61 -7.94 -4.82
CA PRO A 137 3.70 -9.08 -5.01
C PRO A 137 3.57 -9.50 -6.48
N PHE A 138 3.84 -8.58 -7.40
CA PHE A 138 3.78 -8.80 -8.84
C PHE A 138 5.12 -9.23 -9.47
N ASP A 139 6.22 -9.16 -8.72
CA ASP A 139 7.56 -9.55 -9.18
C ASP A 139 7.65 -11.05 -9.49
N HIS A 140 8.48 -11.42 -10.46
CA HIS A 140 8.79 -12.81 -10.80
C HIS A 140 9.51 -13.56 -9.66
N LYS A 141 10.21 -12.83 -8.78
CA LYS A 141 10.89 -13.40 -7.59
C LYS A 141 9.92 -13.72 -6.46
N PHE A 142 8.72 -13.14 -6.44
CA PHE A 142 7.70 -13.48 -5.46
C PHE A 142 6.97 -14.74 -5.92
N THR A 143 7.40 -15.90 -5.42
CA THR A 143 6.87 -17.22 -5.79
C THR A 143 6.41 -18.02 -4.55
N PRO A 144 5.67 -19.13 -4.74
CA PRO A 144 5.37 -20.06 -3.65
C PRO A 144 6.62 -20.63 -2.96
N GLU A 145 7.71 -20.88 -3.70
CA GLU A 145 8.99 -21.37 -3.18
C GLU A 145 9.68 -20.29 -2.33
N PHE A 146 9.62 -19.02 -2.75
CA PHE A 146 10.06 -17.90 -1.93
C PHE A 146 9.29 -17.86 -0.61
N LEU A 147 7.96 -17.97 -0.64
CA LEU A 147 7.15 -18.02 0.58
C LEU A 147 7.55 -19.20 1.46
N ALA A 148 7.69 -20.41 0.91
CA ALA A 148 8.08 -21.59 1.67
C ALA A 148 9.40 -21.38 2.40
N LYS A 149 10.41 -20.85 1.70
CA LYS A 149 11.72 -20.53 2.28
C LYS A 149 11.63 -19.48 3.39
N GLN A 150 10.90 -18.39 3.16
CA GLN A 150 10.81 -17.28 4.12
C GLN A 150 9.96 -17.61 5.36
N LEU A 151 8.97 -18.50 5.21
CA LEU A 151 8.03 -18.85 6.28
C LEU A 151 8.49 -20.05 7.12
N ARG A 152 9.42 -20.88 6.64
CA ARG A 152 9.87 -22.13 7.28
C ARG A 152 10.13 -22.05 8.78
N ASN A 153 10.70 -20.93 9.26
CA ASN A 153 11.07 -20.75 10.67
C ASN A 153 10.19 -19.72 11.41
N ARG A 154 9.11 -19.22 10.80
CA ARG A 154 8.25 -18.18 11.36
C ARG A 154 7.02 -18.79 12.05
N LYS A 155 7.05 -18.88 13.38
CA LYS A 155 5.90 -19.31 14.20
C LYS A 155 4.82 -18.24 14.38
N ALA A 156 5.08 -17.01 13.94
CA ALA A 156 4.12 -15.93 14.03
C ALA A 156 2.85 -16.24 13.20
N PRO A 157 1.67 -15.72 13.61
CA PRO A 157 0.44 -15.80 12.82
C PRO A 157 0.67 -15.33 11.37
N ILE A 158 0.21 -16.10 10.39
CA ILE A 158 0.39 -15.80 8.97
C ILE A 158 -0.12 -14.39 8.61
N LYS A 159 -1.22 -13.95 9.21
CA LYS A 159 -1.74 -12.59 9.02
C LYS A 159 -0.72 -11.51 9.37
N ALA A 160 -0.05 -11.67 10.51
CA ALA A 160 0.97 -10.73 10.95
C ALA A 160 2.19 -10.75 10.02
N VAL A 161 2.55 -11.94 9.54
CA VAL A 161 3.68 -12.16 8.64
C VAL A 161 3.42 -11.55 7.25
N LEU A 162 2.20 -11.63 6.71
CA LEU A 162 1.84 -10.95 5.44
C LEU A 162 1.82 -9.42 5.54
N CYS A 163 1.64 -8.86 6.74
CA CYS A 163 1.71 -7.41 6.95
C CYS A 163 3.16 -6.91 7.15
N ASP A 164 4.13 -7.80 7.26
CA ASP A 164 5.55 -7.47 7.38
C ASP A 164 6.09 -7.01 6.02
N GLN A 165 6.48 -5.73 5.93
CA GLN A 165 6.93 -5.14 4.67
C GLN A 165 8.31 -5.65 4.24
N GLU A 166 9.10 -6.26 5.13
CA GLU A 166 10.37 -6.91 4.78
C GLU A 166 10.16 -8.30 4.14
N LEU A 167 9.02 -8.96 4.42
CA LEU A 167 8.64 -10.19 3.72
C LEU A 167 8.08 -9.90 2.32
N ILE A 168 7.10 -9.00 2.27
CA ILE A 168 6.39 -8.64 1.03
C ILE A 168 5.94 -7.19 1.12
N ALA A 169 6.40 -6.38 0.18
CA ALA A 169 6.04 -4.99 0.16
C ALA A 169 4.58 -4.81 -0.27
N GLY A 170 3.91 -3.80 0.29
CA GLY A 170 2.64 -3.34 -0.27
C GLY A 170 1.39 -3.97 0.33
N ILE A 171 1.47 -5.16 0.91
CA ILE A 171 0.32 -5.78 1.59
C ILE A 171 0.14 -5.15 2.97
N GLY A 172 -1.07 -4.72 3.31
CA GLY A 172 -1.42 -4.24 4.64
C GLY A 172 -2.59 -5.02 5.22
N ASN A 173 -3.37 -4.35 6.06
CA ASN A 173 -4.37 -5.01 6.87
C ASN A 173 -5.57 -5.48 6.05
N MET A 174 -6.05 -4.70 5.08
CA MET A 174 -7.24 -5.10 4.32
C MET A 174 -6.91 -6.24 3.36
N TYR A 175 -5.85 -6.09 2.57
CA TYR A 175 -5.56 -7.07 1.52
C TYR A 175 -4.98 -8.37 2.06
N ALA A 176 -4.35 -8.38 3.24
CA ALA A 176 -4.02 -9.65 3.88
C ALA A 176 -5.27 -10.39 4.41
N ASP A 177 -6.34 -9.71 4.84
CA ASP A 177 -7.59 -10.40 5.25
C ASP A 177 -8.26 -11.03 4.02
N GLU A 178 -8.37 -10.28 2.93
CA GLU A 178 -8.92 -10.78 1.67
C GLU A 178 -8.09 -11.95 1.12
N ALA A 179 -6.77 -11.82 1.06
CA ALA A 179 -5.92 -12.90 0.55
C ALA A 179 -6.03 -14.19 1.38
N LEU A 180 -6.12 -14.07 2.71
CA LEU A 180 -6.33 -15.22 3.60
C LEU A 180 -7.71 -15.84 3.44
N PHE A 181 -8.73 -15.01 3.21
CA PHE A 181 -10.08 -15.48 2.90
C PHE A 181 -10.12 -16.30 1.61
N PHE A 182 -9.57 -15.77 0.51
CA PHE A 182 -9.57 -16.45 -0.78
C PHE A 182 -8.68 -17.71 -0.81
N SER A 183 -7.62 -17.74 -0.01
CA SER A 183 -6.77 -18.93 0.15
C SER A 183 -7.30 -19.96 1.15
N ARG A 184 -8.39 -19.63 1.86
CA ARG A 184 -9.04 -20.44 2.91
C ARG A 184 -8.12 -20.75 4.10
N ILE A 185 -7.23 -19.83 4.44
CA ILE A 185 -6.28 -19.98 5.53
C ILE A 185 -6.74 -19.15 6.73
N HIS A 186 -6.82 -19.76 7.91
CA HIS A 186 -7.17 -19.05 9.14
C HIS A 186 -6.05 -18.07 9.56
N PRO A 187 -6.36 -16.81 9.90
CA PRO A 187 -5.34 -15.77 10.09
C PRO A 187 -4.38 -16.02 11.26
N LEU A 188 -4.81 -16.79 12.27
CA LEU A 188 -3.96 -17.17 13.41
C LEU A 188 -3.05 -18.37 13.15
N ARG A 189 -3.16 -19.08 12.02
CA ARG A 189 -2.27 -20.21 11.74
C ARG A 189 -0.80 -19.76 11.75
N GLU A 190 0.07 -20.55 12.35
CA GLU A 190 1.50 -20.29 12.33
C GLU A 190 2.00 -20.32 10.88
N ALA A 191 2.79 -19.33 10.47
CA ALA A 191 3.18 -19.20 9.06
C ALA A 191 4.03 -20.40 8.56
N ASN A 192 4.84 -20.99 9.44
CA ASN A 192 5.61 -22.20 9.17
C ASN A 192 4.78 -23.49 9.07
N SER A 193 3.51 -23.47 9.45
CA SER A 193 2.64 -24.66 9.43
C SER A 193 1.94 -24.87 8.09
N LEU A 194 1.98 -23.88 7.19
CA LEU A 194 1.30 -23.93 5.90
C LEU A 194 1.98 -24.92 4.96
N SER A 195 1.19 -25.80 4.34
CA SER A 195 1.64 -26.72 3.30
C SER A 195 2.01 -25.97 2.00
N PHE A 196 2.80 -26.60 1.13
CA PHE A 196 3.18 -25.98 -0.14
C PHE A 196 1.97 -25.66 -1.05
N GLU A 197 0.94 -26.51 -1.05
CA GLU A 197 -0.30 -26.24 -1.78
C GLU A 197 -1.09 -25.07 -1.20
N GLU A 198 -1.06 -24.86 0.12
CA GLU A 198 -1.59 -23.65 0.76
C GLU A 198 -0.82 -22.40 0.32
N LEU A 199 0.50 -22.48 0.25
CA LEU A 199 1.34 -21.37 -0.20
C LEU A 199 1.10 -21.01 -1.67
N LYS A 200 0.88 -22.00 -2.55
CA LYS A 200 0.46 -21.76 -3.94
C LYS A 200 -0.89 -21.04 -4.00
N ARG A 201 -1.88 -21.49 -3.23
CA ARG A 201 -3.19 -20.83 -3.16
C ARG A 201 -3.09 -19.42 -2.60
N LEU A 202 -2.28 -19.21 -1.57
CA LEU A 202 -2.04 -17.90 -0.96
C LEU A 202 -1.37 -16.94 -1.92
N HIS A 203 -0.30 -17.38 -2.60
CA HIS A 203 0.40 -16.60 -3.63
C HIS A 203 -0.56 -16.14 -4.73
N LYS A 204 -1.34 -17.08 -5.28
CA LYS A 204 -2.37 -16.78 -6.29
C LYS A 204 -3.41 -15.78 -5.76
N ALA A 205 -3.97 -16.04 -4.57
CA ALA A 205 -4.97 -15.18 -3.95
C ALA A 205 -4.46 -13.75 -3.70
N ILE A 206 -3.22 -13.59 -3.25
CA ILE A 206 -2.59 -12.26 -3.09
C ILE A 206 -2.63 -11.49 -4.40
N ARG A 207 -2.14 -12.09 -5.50
CA ARG A 207 -2.06 -11.42 -6.80
C ARG A 207 -3.44 -11.09 -7.36
N GLU A 208 -4.40 -12.01 -7.26
CA GLU A 208 -5.78 -11.79 -7.73
C GLU A 208 -6.48 -10.68 -6.95
N VAL A 209 -6.37 -10.69 -5.61
CA VAL A 209 -6.96 -9.67 -4.74
C VAL A 209 -6.39 -8.29 -5.06
N LEU A 210 -5.06 -8.17 -5.17
CA LEU A 210 -4.40 -6.90 -5.46
C LEU A 210 -4.74 -6.40 -6.88
N THR A 211 -4.78 -7.30 -7.87
CA THR A 211 -5.15 -6.95 -9.26
C THR A 211 -6.57 -6.39 -9.33
N ARG A 212 -7.52 -7.07 -8.68
CA ARG A 212 -8.90 -6.61 -8.59
C ARG A 212 -9.00 -5.27 -7.86
N ALA A 213 -8.26 -5.12 -6.77
CA ALA A 213 -8.24 -3.88 -6.00
C ALA A 213 -7.71 -2.70 -6.83
N ILE A 214 -6.64 -2.89 -7.60
CA ILE A 214 -6.12 -1.86 -8.53
C ILE A 214 -7.18 -1.52 -9.58
N SER A 215 -7.81 -2.54 -10.18
CA SER A 215 -8.85 -2.35 -11.20
C SER A 215 -10.07 -1.56 -10.67
N ASN A 216 -10.36 -1.68 -9.38
CA ASN A 216 -11.44 -0.98 -8.70
C ASN A 216 -11.02 0.41 -8.15
N GLY A 217 -9.79 0.86 -8.45
CA GLY A 217 -9.25 2.13 -7.99
C GLY A 217 -8.96 2.18 -6.48
N GLY A 218 -8.68 1.03 -5.87
CA GLY A 218 -8.42 0.91 -4.43
C GLY A 218 -9.67 1.02 -3.55
N ALA A 219 -9.46 0.99 -2.23
CA ALA A 219 -10.51 0.99 -1.21
C ALA A 219 -10.56 2.31 -0.42
N SER A 220 -11.66 3.06 -0.57
CA SER A 220 -11.93 4.28 0.20
C SER A 220 -12.75 3.97 1.45
N ILE A 221 -12.13 3.37 2.48
CA ILE A 221 -12.79 3.12 3.79
C ILE A 221 -12.98 4.41 4.59
N SER A 222 -11.93 5.24 4.69
CA SER A 222 -12.01 6.55 5.36
C SER A 222 -11.67 7.69 4.38
N ASP A 223 -10.42 8.14 4.41
CA ASP A 223 -9.98 9.41 3.85
C ASP A 223 -9.29 9.25 2.49
N TYR A 224 -8.94 8.01 2.08
CA TYR A 224 -8.31 7.77 0.78
C TYR A 224 -9.16 8.32 -0.37
N ARG A 225 -8.51 9.10 -1.23
CA ARG A 225 -9.03 9.62 -2.50
C ARG A 225 -7.99 9.43 -3.60
N ARG A 226 -8.48 9.29 -4.82
CA ARG A 226 -7.68 9.37 -6.06
C ARG A 226 -7.26 10.82 -6.32
N PRO A 227 -6.27 11.07 -7.19
CA PRO A 227 -5.80 12.42 -7.48
C PRO A 227 -6.87 13.41 -7.95
N GLY A 228 -7.89 12.95 -8.70
CA GLY A 228 -9.03 13.78 -9.09
C GLY A 228 -10.05 14.05 -7.96
N GLY A 229 -9.85 13.47 -6.78
CA GLY A 229 -10.74 13.60 -5.62
C GLY A 229 -11.82 12.51 -5.55
N GLU A 230 -11.89 11.60 -6.51
CA GLU A 230 -12.84 10.49 -6.49
C GLU A 230 -12.47 9.44 -5.44
N ARG A 231 -13.45 8.60 -5.10
CA ARG A 231 -13.26 7.45 -4.21
C ARG A 231 -12.94 6.20 -5.02
N GLY A 232 -12.11 5.34 -4.46
CA GLY A 232 -12.01 3.95 -4.88
C GLY A 232 -13.26 3.16 -4.51
N SER A 233 -13.47 2.01 -5.16
CA SER A 233 -14.69 1.19 -5.01
C SER A 233 -14.44 -0.21 -4.43
N GLN A 234 -13.18 -0.60 -4.19
CA GLN A 234 -12.83 -1.96 -3.77
C GLN A 234 -13.48 -2.38 -2.45
N GLN A 235 -13.80 -1.45 -1.55
CA GLN A 235 -14.46 -1.74 -0.27
C GLN A 235 -15.81 -2.45 -0.43
N TYR A 236 -16.56 -2.16 -1.51
CA TYR A 236 -17.84 -2.81 -1.78
C TYR A 236 -17.67 -4.27 -2.25
N ALA A 237 -16.49 -4.58 -2.79
CA ALA A 237 -16.12 -5.90 -3.27
C ALA A 237 -15.44 -6.78 -2.21
N PHE A 238 -15.25 -6.31 -0.98
CA PHE A 238 -14.64 -7.11 0.09
C PHE A 238 -15.47 -8.35 0.45
N TYR A 239 -14.77 -9.42 0.81
CA TYR A 239 -15.36 -10.67 1.28
C TYR A 239 -15.22 -10.85 2.80
N ALA A 240 -14.12 -10.38 3.37
CA ALA A 240 -13.82 -10.43 4.80
C ALA A 240 -13.49 -9.04 5.37
N ALA A 241 -12.55 -8.31 4.77
CA ALA A 241 -12.04 -7.07 5.34
C ALA A 241 -13.17 -6.06 5.62
N HIS A 242 -13.21 -5.49 6.83
CA HIS A 242 -14.22 -4.52 7.27
C HIS A 242 -15.69 -5.03 7.31
N ARG A 243 -15.93 -6.34 7.19
CA ARG A 243 -17.28 -6.93 7.15
C ARG A 243 -17.70 -7.64 8.44
N GLY A 244 -17.13 -7.28 9.59
CA GLY A 244 -17.39 -7.96 10.87
C GLY A 244 -18.88 -7.96 11.24
N GLY A 245 -19.42 -9.13 11.56
CA GLY A 245 -20.85 -9.34 11.84
C GLY A 245 -21.70 -9.56 10.58
N GLU A 246 -21.22 -9.20 9.39
CA GLU A 246 -21.96 -9.44 8.14
C GLU A 246 -21.89 -10.91 7.72
N THR A 247 -22.88 -11.32 6.93
CA THR A 247 -22.97 -12.64 6.31
C THR A 247 -21.81 -12.88 5.33
N CYS A 248 -21.08 -14.00 5.49
CA CYS A 248 -20.09 -14.43 4.51
C CYS A 248 -20.73 -14.67 3.14
N LYS A 249 -20.15 -14.06 2.09
CA LYS A 249 -20.62 -14.16 0.70
C LYS A 249 -20.50 -15.57 0.09
N VAL A 250 -19.84 -16.51 0.78
CA VAL A 250 -19.62 -17.89 0.30
C VAL A 250 -20.49 -18.89 1.05
N CYS A 251 -20.55 -18.82 2.38
CA CYS A 251 -21.17 -19.88 3.19
C CYS A 251 -22.24 -19.40 4.18
N ALA A 252 -22.61 -18.12 4.11
CA ALA A 252 -23.57 -17.44 4.97
C ALA A 252 -23.24 -17.37 6.48
N THR A 253 -22.12 -17.93 6.93
CA THR A 253 -21.66 -17.77 8.32
C THR A 253 -21.23 -16.33 8.58
N PRO A 254 -21.58 -15.71 9.73
CA PRO A 254 -21.12 -14.36 10.06
C PRO A 254 -19.59 -14.24 10.03
N ILE A 255 -19.09 -13.12 9.51
CA ILE A 255 -17.67 -12.80 9.53
C ILE A 255 -17.28 -12.39 10.95
N GLU A 256 -16.25 -13.02 11.49
CA GLU A 256 -15.71 -12.70 12.80
C GLU A 256 -14.60 -11.66 12.70
N ARG A 257 -14.40 -10.93 13.80
CA ARG A 257 -13.33 -9.94 13.94
C ARG A 257 -12.54 -10.21 15.21
N ILE A 258 -11.25 -10.48 15.05
CA ILE A 258 -10.32 -10.72 16.17
C ILE A 258 -9.12 -9.78 16.11
N PRO A 259 -8.46 -9.48 17.24
CA PRO A 259 -7.18 -8.79 17.22
C PRO A 259 -6.05 -9.78 16.88
N VAL A 260 -5.22 -9.45 15.88
CA VAL A 260 -3.94 -10.14 15.60
C VAL A 260 -2.83 -9.11 15.66
N ARG A 261 -1.97 -9.20 16.69
CA ARG A 261 -0.89 -8.22 16.97
C ARG A 261 -1.37 -6.76 16.88
N ASN A 262 -2.43 -6.42 17.62
CA ASN A 262 -3.05 -5.10 17.68
C ASN A 262 -3.69 -4.60 16.37
N ARG A 263 -3.93 -5.50 15.41
CA ARG A 263 -4.67 -5.19 14.17
C ARG A 263 -5.99 -5.94 14.14
N GLY A 264 -7.09 -5.22 13.92
CA GLY A 264 -8.39 -5.85 13.69
C GLY A 264 -8.34 -6.69 12.42
N THR A 265 -8.60 -7.98 12.55
CA THR A 265 -8.48 -8.99 11.51
C THR A 265 -9.84 -9.62 11.30
N TYR A 266 -10.30 -9.65 10.06
CA TYR A 266 -11.60 -10.17 9.69
C TYR A 266 -11.45 -11.51 8.95
N PHE A 267 -12.27 -12.50 9.30
CA PHE A 267 -12.22 -13.82 8.67
C PHE A 267 -13.57 -14.54 8.79
N CYS A 268 -13.78 -15.56 7.97
CA CYS A 268 -14.92 -16.45 8.10
C CYS A 268 -14.53 -17.74 8.85
N PRO A 269 -15.11 -18.04 10.03
CA PRO A 269 -14.73 -19.20 10.83
C PRO A 269 -15.04 -20.53 10.13
N LYS A 270 -16.03 -20.55 9.22
CA LYS A 270 -16.40 -21.76 8.46
C LYS A 270 -15.54 -21.96 7.21
N CYS A 271 -15.22 -20.90 6.47
CA CYS A 271 -14.42 -20.99 5.24
C CYS A 271 -12.91 -21.09 5.53
N GLN A 272 -12.45 -20.51 6.62
CA GLN A 272 -11.05 -20.48 7.04
C GLN A 272 -10.92 -21.22 8.37
N ARG A 273 -10.90 -22.55 8.35
CA ARG A 273 -10.85 -23.37 9.57
C ARG A 273 -9.45 -23.33 10.20
N ALA A 274 -9.38 -23.28 11.52
CA ALA A 274 -8.12 -23.36 12.26
C ALA A 274 -7.45 -24.73 12.13
N ASP A 275 -8.27 -25.79 12.09
CA ASP A 275 -7.85 -27.19 12.17
C ASP A 275 -7.83 -27.90 10.82
N ALA A 276 -7.57 -27.19 9.71
CA ALA A 276 -7.36 -27.87 8.44
C ALA A 276 -6.17 -28.81 8.59
N GLU A 277 -6.43 -30.13 8.63
CA GLU A 277 -5.40 -31.16 8.80
C GLU A 277 -4.23 -30.85 7.85
N PRO A 278 -2.99 -30.75 8.37
CA PRO A 278 -1.86 -30.51 7.52
C PRO A 278 -1.82 -31.64 6.48
N ALA A 279 -1.99 -31.30 5.20
CA ALA A 279 -1.79 -32.23 4.12
C ALA A 279 -0.43 -32.89 4.35
N GLN A 280 -0.43 -34.20 4.65
CA GLN A 280 0.74 -34.96 5.01
C GLN A 280 1.78 -34.89 3.87
N ARG A 281 2.71 -33.93 3.98
CA ARG A 281 4.00 -33.84 3.31
C ARG A 281 4.75 -32.70 3.98
N ARG A 282 5.52 -33.05 5.01
CA ARG A 282 6.46 -32.12 5.64
C ARG A 282 7.51 -31.71 4.60
N PHE A 283 7.94 -30.46 4.64
CA PHE A 283 8.97 -29.87 3.79
C PHE A 283 10.38 -30.49 3.94
N SER A 284 10.50 -31.69 4.50
CA SER A 284 11.78 -32.38 4.68
C SER A 284 12.29 -33.09 3.42
N ASP A 285 11.49 -33.16 2.35
CA ASP A 285 11.78 -34.05 1.22
C ASP A 285 11.93 -33.30 -0.13
N LEU A 286 12.28 -32.01 -0.12
CA LEU A 286 12.64 -31.22 -1.30
C LEU A 286 13.90 -30.36 -1.06
#